data_AF-A0A1U7HKR4-F1
#
_entry.id   AF-A0A1U7HKR4-F1
#
_cell.length_a   1.000
_cell.length_b   1.000
_cell.length_c   1.000
_cell.angle_alpha   90.00
_cell.angle_beta   90.00
_cell.angle_gamma   90.00
#
_symmetry.space_group_name_H-M   'P 1'
#
loop_
_entity.id
_entity.type
_entity.pdbx_description
1 polymer ?
#
loop_
_entity_poly.entity_id
_entity_poly.type
_entity_poly.pdbx_seq_one_letter_code
_entity_poly.pdbx_strand_id
1 'polypeptide(L)' 'MQKGKIVAIITGAISIFLAVAYLILVQLLDFRGEMVPAPIGQLSLVISHWSCDERILDFGFWIGW' A
#
# COMPACT_ATOMS: atom_id res chain seq x y z
N MET A 1 -27.74 13.53 -38.43
CA MET A 1 -26.57 14.38 -38.10
C MET A 1 -26.57 14.94 -36.67
N GLN A 2 -27.65 14.80 -35.87
CA GLN A 2 -27.70 15.32 -34.48
C GLN A 2 -27.50 14.25 -33.40
N LYS A 3 -27.93 12.99 -33.66
CA LYS A 3 -27.86 11.88 -32.69
C LYS A 3 -26.43 11.52 -32.26
N GLY A 4 -25.47 11.54 -33.20
CA GLY A 4 -24.07 11.23 -32.90
C GLY A 4 -23.41 12.22 -31.94
N LYS A 5 -23.79 13.51 -32.03
CA LYS A 5 -23.28 14.56 -31.14
C LYS A 5 -23.81 14.40 -29.70
N ILE A 6 -25.08 14.02 -29.58
CA ILE A 6 -25.75 13.77 -28.30
C ILE A 6 -25.10 12.56 -27.61
N VAL A 7 -24.88 11.46 -28.34
CA VAL A 7 -24.25 10.26 -27.78
C VAL A 7 -22.81 10.55 -27.35
N ALA A 8 -22.03 11.30 -28.14
CA ALA A 8 -20.66 11.67 -27.77
C ALA A 8 -20.58 12.47 -26.46
N ILE A 9 -21.50 13.42 -26.26
CA ILE A 9 -21.57 14.21 -25.03
C ILE A 9 -21.99 13.34 -23.85
N ILE A 10 -22.99 12.49 -24.03
CA ILE A 10 -23.48 11.60 -22.96
C ILE A 10 -22.39 10.62 -22.53
N THR A 11 -21.68 9.98 -23.46
CA THR A 11 -20.60 9.05 -23.13
C THR A 11 -19.45 9.77 -22.40
N GLY A 12 -19.09 10.98 -22.83
CA GLY A 12 -18.11 11.81 -22.12
C GLY A 12 -18.55 12.18 -20.70
N ALA A 13 -19.81 12.57 -20.53
CA ALA A 13 -20.37 12.91 -19.22
C ALA A 13 -20.41 11.70 -18.28
N ILE A 14 -20.80 10.52 -18.79
CA ILE A 14 -20.82 9.27 -18.01
C ILE A 14 -19.40 8.90 -17.55
N SER A 15 -18.39 9.05 -18.41
CA SER A 15 -16.99 8.77 -18.05
C SER A 15 -16.51 9.66 -16.90
N ILE A 16 -16.78 10.96 -16.97
CA ILE A 16 -16.41 11.91 -15.90
C ILE A 16 -17.17 11.59 -14.61
N PHE A 17 -18.46 11.29 -14.71
CA PHE A 17 -19.29 10.94 -13.56
C PHE A 17 -18.76 9.68 -12.84
N LEU A 18 -18.43 8.62 -13.59
CA LEU A 18 -17.83 7.41 -13.01
C LEU A 18 -16.47 7.69 -12.37
N ALA A 19 -15.62 8.51 -13.00
CA ALA A 19 -14.31 8.87 -12.45
C ALA A 19 -14.45 9.57 -11.10
N VAL A 20 -15.34 10.56 -11.01
CA VAL A 20 -15.60 11.30 -9.76
C VAL A 20 -16.23 10.37 -8.71
N ALA A 21 -17.23 9.57 -9.08
CA ALA A 21 -17.87 8.63 -8.18
C ALA A 21 -16.88 7.59 -7.61
N TYR A 22 -15.95 7.10 -8.44
CA TYR A 22 -14.90 6.18 -8.00
C TYR A 22 -13.97 6.82 -6.96
N LEU A 23 -13.52 8.06 -7.20
CA LEU A 23 -12.66 8.77 -6.24
C LEU A 23 -13.38 8.99 -4.91
N ILE A 24 -14.65 9.40 -4.92
CA ILE A 24 -15.45 9.56 -3.70
C ILE A 24 -15.59 8.23 -2.95
N LEU A 25 -15.83 7.14 -3.67
CA LEU A 25 -15.96 5.81 -3.09
C LEU A 25 -14.65 5.37 -2.43
N VAL A 26 -13.52 5.54 -3.11
CA VAL A 26 -12.19 5.23 -2.57
C VAL A 26 -11.90 6.10 -1.34
N GLN A 27 -12.23 7.40 -1.38
CA GLN A 27 -12.12 8.27 -0.20
C GLN A 27 -12.95 7.73 0.97
N LEU A 28 -14.20 7.34 0.72
CA LEU A 28 -15.09 6.80 1.77
C LEU A 28 -14.57 5.49 2.38
N LEU A 29 -13.94 4.65 1.56
CA LEU A 29 -13.31 3.42 1.99
C LEU A 29 -12.00 3.68 2.76
N ASP A 30 -11.25 4.71 2.37
CA ASP A 30 -9.99 5.14 3.02
C ASP A 30 -10.25 5.79 4.39
N PHE A 31 -11.39 6.49 4.55
CA PHE A 31 -11.83 7.05 5.84
C PHE A 31 -12.11 5.99 6.95
N ARG A 32 -11.97 4.69 6.68
CA ARG A 32 -12.19 3.61 7.66
C ARG A 32 -10.97 3.20 8.46
N GLY A 33 -9.76 3.57 8.05
CA GLY A 33 -8.57 3.00 8.65
C GLY A 33 -7.68 4.08 9.22
N GLU A 34 -8.07 4.67 10.36
CA GLU A 34 -7.08 5.18 11.31
C GLU A 34 -5.98 4.13 11.38
N MET A 35 -4.84 4.46 10.78
CA MET A 35 -3.65 3.64 10.79
C MET A 35 -3.18 3.67 12.23
N VAL A 36 -3.71 2.78 13.07
CA VAL A 36 -3.19 2.56 14.40
C VAL A 36 -1.75 2.12 14.18
N PRO A 37 -0.74 2.90 14.62
CA PRO A 37 0.64 2.53 14.41
C PRO A 37 0.85 1.15 15.02
N ALA A 38 1.46 0.25 14.25
CA ALA A 38 1.78 -1.09 14.73
C ALA A 38 2.54 -0.95 16.06
N PRO A 39 2.10 -1.62 17.14
CA PRO A 39 2.74 -1.49 18.44
C PRO A 39 4.22 -1.88 18.33
N ILE A 40 5.10 -0.89 18.42
CA ILE A 40 6.56 -1.03 18.38
C ILE A 40 7.15 -1.74 19.62
N GLY A 41 6.31 -2.19 20.56
CA GLY A 41 6.73 -2.81 21.82
C GLY A 41 7.08 -4.30 21.75
N GLN A 42 6.67 -5.04 20.71
CA GLN A 42 6.85 -6.50 20.68
C GLN A 42 8.13 -6.97 19.96
N LEU A 43 8.73 -6.16 19.09
CA LEU A 43 9.95 -6.54 18.36
C LEU A 43 11.23 -6.36 19.19
N SER A 44 11.20 -5.55 20.27
CA SER A 44 12.39 -5.35 21.11
C SER A 44 12.82 -6.61 21.87
N LEU A 45 11.89 -7.48 22.24
CA LEU A 45 12.17 -8.64 23.10
C LEU A 45 12.88 -9.77 22.33
N VAL A 46 12.59 -9.88 21.03
CA VAL A 46 13.23 -10.87 20.15
C VAL A 46 14.65 -10.44 19.78
N ILE A 47 14.88 -9.17 19.43
CA ILE A 47 16.19 -8.69 18.96
C ILE A 47 17.26 -8.71 20.07
N SER A 48 16.88 -8.46 21.33
CA SER A 48 17.81 -8.57 22.47
C SER A 48 18.30 -10.00 22.72
N HIS A 49 17.53 -11.02 22.33
CA HIS A 49 17.98 -12.41 22.42
C HIS A 49 18.91 -12.81 21.26
N TRP A 50 18.68 -12.28 20.05
CA TRP A 50 19.47 -12.62 18.86
C TRP A 50 20.75 -11.78 18.69
N SER A 51 20.90 -10.65 19.37
CA SER A 51 22.10 -9.80 19.25
C SER A 51 23.33 -10.36 19.98
N CYS A 52 23.25 -11.54 20.59
CA CYS A 52 24.33 -12.19 21.32
C CYS A 52 24.75 -13.54 20.70
N ASP A 53 24.92 -13.60 19.37
CA ASP A 53 25.71 -14.69 18.77
C ASP A 53 26.63 -14.13 17.67
N GLU A 54 27.77 -13.58 18.12
CA GLU A 54 28.87 -13.10 17.27
C GLU A 54 29.64 -14.25 16.60
N ARG A 55 29.27 -15.52 16.85
CA ARG A 55 29.96 -16.72 16.33
C ARG A 55 29.53 -17.10 14.91
N ILE A 56 28.50 -16.46 14.34
CA ILE A 56 28.06 -16.72 12.96
C ILE A 56 28.96 -15.99 11.95
N LEU A 57 29.68 -14.93 12.34
CA LEU A 57 30.58 -14.20 11.45
C LEU A 57 31.93 -14.91 11.22
N ASP A 58 32.28 -15.92 12.03
CA ASP A 58 33.48 -16.75 11.78
C ASP A 58 33.29 -17.74 10.61
N PHE A 59 32.05 -18.12 10.29
CA PHE A 59 31.79 -19.10 9.21
C PHE A 59 32.03 -18.55 7.81
N GLY A 60 31.97 -17.22 7.62
CA GLY A 60 32.25 -16.57 6.34
C GLY A 60 33.74 -16.49 5.99
N PHE A 61 34.63 -16.57 6.97
CA PHE A 61 36.09 -16.54 6.73
C PHE A 61 36.63 -17.87 6.20
N TRP A 62 35.92 -18.99 6.42
CA TRP A 62 36.33 -20.32 5.98
C TRP A 62 35.90 -20.66 4.54
N ILE A 63 35.00 -19.88 3.94
CA ILE A 63 34.57 -20.02 2.54
C ILE A 63 35.13 -18.86 1.71
N GLY A 64 36.43 -18.93 1.42
CA GLY A 64 37.20 -17.92 0.70
C GLY A 64 36.52 -17.41 -0.58
N TRP A 65 36.03 -16.18 -0.50
CA TRP A 65 35.77 -15.26 -1.60
C TRP A 65 36.59 -13.98 -1.38
#